data_AF-A0A370EU15-F1
#
_entry.id   AF-A0A370EU15-F1
#
_cell.length_a   1.000
_cell.length_b   1.000
_cell.length_c   1.000
_cell.angle_alpha   90.00
_cell.angle_beta   90.00
_cell.angle_gamma   90.00
#
_symmetry.space_group_name_H-M   'P 1'
#
loop_
_entity.id
_entity.type
_entity.pdbx_description
1 polymer ?
#
loop_
_entity_poly.entity_id
_entity_poly.type
_entity_poly.pdbx_seq_one_letter_code
_entity_poly.pdbx_strand_id
1 'polypeptide(L)'
;MQDSFFFQAIIYLVAAVVCVPIAKKIGLSSILGYLFAGIIIGPYVLGFIGQEGQDIMHFAEFGVVMMLFLIGLELDPQKFWRMRKFIIGMGTLQVVGTAAVLFIACSFVLRWEWRATLVISLALTLSSTAIVMQTLKEKGLTNTSMGRSSFAILLFQDIAVIPIMAILPLLAETDGAVNLEHVNQSLISDFEPWLQTLIVFGAIGMVYVGGRFIIVPLLHVVARTRLQELFTASALLLVMGVSFMMQLVGLSPALGAFLAGLVLANSEFRHELEGDIAPFKGLLLGLFFIGVGASINFSLIMADPAFIIIFTTIFNSIKFFVLLIVGNIYKKSSDQNLLFSFALSQAGEFGFVILGFALQLNLMPEELSNQMMAVIAISMVGTPFLLLINEKLIDPYFGVKEKQPKDKYDSIDEHNDVVIAGFGNFGSTIVRLLKTNGIKATVLDMDSDRVDSLRKMGFTVYYGDASRLELLKAAGCDNAKLFIAAIDNPRVNLEVVEMIKKHFPHLKVLARARNRSDAFELLDMGVKDFYRENMYSAVHLGVDALVELGHRRYTATRQGQRFMKYDEQSIARLAEKRHDKKAFLMTAKEEIEMQEQLLRNDLYAQLGANDHAWESDDISKERREELDSTTD
;
A
#
# COMPACT_ATOMS: atom_id res chain seq x y z
N MET A 1 -29.94 22.27 20.31
CA MET A 1 -29.75 22.16 18.84
C MET A 1 -28.31 21.79 18.48
N GLN A 2 -27.30 22.30 19.22
CA GLN A 2 -25.89 21.93 19.02
C GLN A 2 -25.56 20.47 19.39
N ASP A 3 -26.38 19.81 20.22
CA ASP A 3 -26.17 18.39 20.60
C ASP A 3 -26.99 17.39 19.77
N SER A 4 -27.61 17.83 18.67
CA SER A 4 -28.33 16.90 17.80
C SER A 4 -27.33 16.06 17.00
N PHE A 5 -27.51 14.73 16.99
CA PHE A 5 -26.76 13.80 16.15
C PHE A 5 -26.55 14.29 14.71
N PHE A 6 -27.61 14.82 14.08
CA PHE A 6 -27.53 15.35 12.72
C PHE A 6 -26.63 16.58 12.59
N PHE A 7 -26.61 17.44 13.61
CA PHE A 7 -25.75 18.62 13.62
C PHE A 7 -24.27 18.23 13.74
N GLN A 8 -23.95 17.30 14.64
CA GLN A 8 -22.60 16.75 14.77
C GLN A 8 -22.15 16.04 13.48
N ALA A 9 -23.02 15.23 12.86
CA ALA A 9 -22.74 14.57 11.59
C ALA A 9 -22.45 15.57 10.45
N ILE A 10 -23.21 16.67 10.37
CA ILE A 10 -22.95 17.75 9.41
C ILE A 10 -21.58 18.38 9.66
N ILE A 11 -21.25 18.72 10.91
CA ILE A 11 -19.94 19.30 11.26
C ILE A 11 -18.81 18.36 10.85
N TYR A 12 -18.93 17.07 11.18
CA TYR A 12 -17.94 16.06 10.81
C TYR A 12 -17.72 15.99 9.30
N LEU A 13 -18.80 15.91 8.52
CA LEU A 13 -18.73 15.83 7.06
C LEU A 13 -18.17 17.12 6.45
N VAL A 14 -18.60 18.29 6.93
CA VAL A 14 -18.08 19.59 6.46
C VAL A 14 -16.59 19.70 6.75
N ALA A 15 -16.16 19.35 7.96
CA ALA A 15 -14.75 19.40 8.34
C ALA A 15 -13.89 18.47 7.47
N ALA A 16 -14.36 17.25 7.19
CA ALA A 16 -13.72 16.33 6.25
C ALA A 16 -13.64 16.90 4.83
N VAL A 17 -14.75 17.40 4.27
CA VAL A 17 -14.85 17.95 2.91
C VAL A 17 -13.95 19.17 2.72
N VAL A 18 -13.71 19.96 3.78
CA VAL A 18 -12.86 21.15 3.71
C VAL A 18 -11.38 20.83 4.00
N CYS A 19 -11.08 20.11 5.09
CA CYS A 19 -9.70 19.92 5.53
C CYS A 19 -8.92 18.96 4.63
N VAL A 20 -9.57 17.91 4.10
CA VAL A 20 -8.87 16.89 3.28
C VAL A 20 -8.35 17.48 1.96
N PRO A 21 -9.13 18.24 1.16
CA PRO A 21 -8.61 18.89 -0.04
C PRO A 21 -7.50 19.90 0.25
N ILE A 22 -7.60 20.64 1.37
CA ILE A 22 -6.56 21.59 1.79
C ILE A 22 -5.26 20.85 2.09
N ALA A 23 -5.32 19.78 2.90
CA ALA A 23 -4.17 18.94 3.22
C ALA A 23 -3.50 18.39 1.95
N LYS A 24 -4.30 17.91 1.00
CA LYS A 24 -3.80 17.41 -0.28
C LYS A 24 -3.14 18.49 -1.13
N LYS A 25 -3.68 19.72 -1.13
CA LYS A 25 -3.11 20.86 -1.88
C LYS A 25 -1.74 21.29 -1.35
N ILE A 26 -1.50 21.14 -0.04
CA ILE A 26 -0.20 21.43 0.58
C ILE A 26 0.77 20.24 0.54
N GLY A 27 0.41 19.14 -0.15
CA GLY A 27 1.26 17.96 -0.32
C GLY A 27 1.27 17.00 0.87
N LEU A 28 0.28 17.08 1.77
CA LEU A 28 0.10 16.13 2.87
C LEU A 28 -0.87 15.00 2.47
N SER A 29 -0.71 13.85 3.13
CA SER A 29 -1.65 12.73 3.02
C SER A 29 -3.06 13.13 3.44
N SER A 30 -4.06 12.57 2.75
CA SER A 30 -5.48 12.74 3.10
C SER A 30 -5.83 12.38 4.55
N ILE A 31 -5.11 11.44 5.15
CA ILE A 31 -5.29 10.99 6.54
C ILE A 31 -5.01 12.13 7.53
N LEU A 32 -3.98 12.93 7.26
CA LEU A 32 -3.66 14.09 8.09
C LEU A 32 -4.74 15.16 7.97
N GLY A 33 -5.39 15.26 6.81
CA GLY A 33 -6.56 16.13 6.63
C GLY A 33 -7.71 15.76 7.58
N TYR A 34 -7.98 14.46 7.76
CA TYR A 34 -8.95 13.98 8.75
C TYR A 34 -8.50 14.24 10.19
N LEU A 35 -7.22 14.02 10.51
CA LEU A 35 -6.68 14.32 11.83
C LEU A 35 -6.80 15.82 12.18
N PHE A 36 -6.44 16.71 11.25
CA PHE A 36 -6.60 18.16 11.44
C PHE A 36 -8.06 18.58 11.54
N ALA A 37 -8.97 17.95 10.78
CA ALA A 37 -10.40 18.18 10.93
C ALA A 37 -10.85 17.88 12.36
N GLY A 38 -10.43 16.74 12.93
CA GLY A 38 -10.70 16.37 14.32
C GLY A 38 -10.15 17.37 15.33
N ILE A 39 -8.90 17.79 15.17
CA ILE A 39 -8.28 18.82 16.03
C ILE A 39 -9.10 20.10 16.02
N ILE A 40 -9.53 20.57 14.84
CA ILE A 40 -10.24 21.84 14.69
C ILE A 40 -11.64 21.77 15.31
N ILE A 41 -12.41 20.73 15.02
CA ILE A 41 -13.80 20.62 15.51
C ILE A 41 -13.90 20.08 16.93
N GLY A 42 -12.82 19.50 17.45
CA GLY A 42 -12.77 18.86 18.76
C GLY A 42 -12.99 19.83 19.92
N PRO A 43 -13.16 19.28 21.14
CA PRO A 43 -13.54 20.02 22.33
C PRO A 43 -12.53 21.13 22.71
N TYR A 44 -11.27 20.93 22.34
CA TYR A 44 -10.16 21.79 22.76
C TYR A 44 -9.86 22.97 21.81
N VAL A 45 -10.50 23.06 20.64
CA VAL A 45 -10.29 24.17 19.68
C VAL A 45 -11.59 24.94 19.42
N LEU A 46 -12.51 24.41 18.60
CA LEU A 46 -13.80 25.06 18.36
C LEU A 46 -14.90 24.59 19.32
N GLY A 47 -14.72 23.46 19.99
CA GLY A 47 -15.68 22.98 20.98
C GLY A 47 -17.00 22.52 20.36
N PHE A 48 -17.04 22.26 19.05
CA PHE A 48 -18.26 21.91 18.32
C PHE A 48 -18.74 20.49 18.61
N ILE A 49 -17.83 19.60 19.00
CA ILE A 49 -18.10 18.21 19.33
C ILE A 49 -17.34 17.86 20.62
N GLY A 50 -17.94 17.07 21.51
CA GLY A 50 -17.24 16.51 22.68
C GLY A 50 -17.38 17.26 24.01
N GLN A 51 -18.41 18.08 24.18
CA GLN A 51 -18.66 18.74 25.47
C GLN A 51 -19.15 17.76 26.56
N GLU A 52 -19.73 16.63 26.16
CA GLU A 52 -20.02 15.47 27.02
C GLU A 52 -19.13 14.31 26.54
N GLY A 53 -18.04 14.03 27.27
CA GLY A 53 -16.93 13.17 26.82
C GLY A 53 -17.25 11.71 26.46
N GLN A 54 -18.50 11.25 26.62
CA GLN A 54 -18.91 9.88 26.32
C GLN A 54 -19.30 9.67 24.84
N ASP A 55 -19.85 10.67 24.15
CA ASP A 55 -20.38 10.50 22.78
C ASP A 55 -19.29 10.39 21.71
N ILE A 56 -18.15 11.08 21.88
CA ILE A 56 -16.99 10.96 20.98
C ILE A 56 -16.37 9.55 21.07
N MET A 57 -16.28 9.00 22.29
CA MET A 57 -15.66 7.69 22.49
C MET A 57 -16.44 6.58 21.78
N HIS A 58 -17.78 6.57 21.85
CA HIS A 58 -18.59 5.54 21.18
C HIS A 58 -18.48 5.61 19.64
N PHE A 59 -18.43 6.83 19.08
CA PHE A 59 -18.25 7.03 17.65
C PHE A 59 -16.84 6.65 17.16
N ALA A 60 -15.81 6.99 17.96
CA ALA A 60 -14.43 6.61 17.69
C ALA A 60 -14.23 5.08 17.81
N GLU A 61 -14.83 4.44 18.81
CA GLU A 61 -14.82 2.99 19.01
C GLU A 61 -15.45 2.24 17.83
N PHE A 62 -16.59 2.71 17.33
CA PHE A 62 -17.19 2.13 16.12
C PHE A 62 -16.28 2.29 14.89
N GLY A 63 -15.66 3.47 14.73
CA GLY A 63 -14.65 3.71 13.70
C GLY A 63 -13.46 2.75 13.80
N VAL A 64 -12.95 2.50 15.02
CA VAL A 64 -11.88 1.54 15.30
C VAL A 64 -12.30 0.13 14.92
N VAL A 65 -13.45 -0.34 15.39
CA VAL A 65 -13.98 -1.69 15.09
C VAL A 65 -14.04 -1.91 13.58
N MET A 66 -14.63 -0.98 12.85
CA MET A 66 -14.76 -1.08 11.40
C MET A 66 -13.42 -0.98 10.67
N MET A 67 -12.50 -0.13 11.13
CA MET A 67 -11.14 -0.02 10.58
C MET A 67 -10.36 -1.32 10.77
N LEU A 68 -10.43 -1.92 11.95
CA LEU A 68 -9.74 -3.17 12.26
C LEU A 68 -10.31 -4.35 11.47
N PHE A 69 -11.62 -4.38 11.26
CA PHE A 69 -12.23 -5.34 10.36
C PHE A 69 -11.70 -5.21 8.92
N LEU A 70 -11.66 -3.98 8.39
CA LEU A 70 -11.16 -3.71 7.05
C LEU A 70 -9.69 -4.09 6.89
N ILE A 71 -8.86 -3.75 7.88
CA ILE A 71 -7.45 -4.17 7.91
C ILE A 71 -7.36 -5.69 7.91
N GLY A 72 -8.14 -6.37 8.76
CA GLY A 72 -8.22 -7.83 8.81
C GLY A 72 -8.58 -8.45 7.45
N LEU A 73 -9.52 -7.85 6.72
CA LEU A 73 -9.95 -8.28 5.37
C LEU A 73 -8.88 -8.04 4.28
N GLU A 74 -8.07 -7.00 4.46
CA GLU A 74 -6.97 -6.64 3.56
C GLU A 74 -5.74 -7.53 3.71
N LEU A 75 -5.56 -8.14 4.88
CA LEU A 75 -4.50 -9.12 5.09
C LEU A 75 -4.66 -10.24 4.06
N ASP A 76 -3.61 -10.48 3.26
CA ASP A 76 -3.57 -11.58 2.31
C ASP A 76 -2.71 -12.69 2.93
N PRO A 77 -3.29 -13.72 3.56
CA PRO A 77 -2.53 -14.73 4.29
C PRO A 77 -1.65 -15.57 3.36
N GLN A 78 -2.04 -15.71 2.09
CA GLN A 78 -1.23 -16.41 1.09
C GLN A 78 0.01 -15.58 0.71
N LYS A 79 -0.15 -14.28 0.48
CA LYS A 79 0.96 -13.36 0.22
C LYS A 79 1.90 -13.27 1.43
N PHE A 80 1.34 -13.25 2.64
CA PHE A 80 2.10 -13.35 3.90
C PHE A 80 2.93 -14.64 3.91
N TRP A 81 2.31 -15.80 3.64
CA TRP A 81 3.00 -17.09 3.72
C TRP A 81 4.14 -17.22 2.71
N ARG A 82 3.99 -16.66 1.51
CA ARG A 82 5.03 -16.61 0.47
C ARG A 82 6.20 -15.71 0.89
N MET A 83 5.93 -14.62 1.61
CA MET A 83 6.92 -13.65 2.07
C MET A 83 7.34 -13.84 3.53
N ARG A 84 6.94 -14.95 4.18
CA ARG A 84 7.03 -15.13 5.64
C ARG A 84 8.44 -14.94 6.21
N LYS A 85 9.49 -15.40 5.53
CA LYS A 85 10.88 -15.21 6.00
C LYS A 85 11.25 -13.73 6.06
N PHE A 86 10.78 -12.95 5.09
CA PHE A 86 11.06 -11.52 5.01
C PHE A 86 10.19 -10.73 6.01
N ILE A 87 8.89 -11.03 6.08
CA ILE A 87 7.92 -10.38 6.98
C ILE A 87 8.25 -10.68 8.44
N ILE A 88 8.39 -11.96 8.80
CA ILE A 88 8.68 -12.37 10.18
C ILE A 88 10.08 -11.89 10.59
N GLY A 89 11.10 -12.04 9.73
CA GLY A 89 12.46 -11.65 10.08
C GLY A 89 12.58 -10.14 10.33
N MET A 90 12.17 -9.33 9.36
CA MET A 90 12.33 -7.87 9.43
C MET A 90 11.35 -7.24 10.44
N GLY A 91 10.11 -7.73 10.46
CA GLY A 91 9.06 -7.30 11.38
C GLY A 91 9.37 -7.63 12.83
N THR A 92 9.77 -8.87 13.14
CA THR A 92 10.11 -9.25 14.52
C THR A 92 11.30 -8.45 15.02
N LEU A 93 12.35 -8.32 14.19
CA LEU A 93 13.54 -7.57 14.57
C LEU A 93 13.22 -6.10 14.88
N GLN A 94 12.33 -5.48 14.09
CA GLN A 94 11.89 -4.12 14.35
C GLN A 94 10.99 -4.04 15.60
N VAL A 95 9.94 -4.86 15.69
CA VAL A 95 8.93 -4.77 16.76
C VAL A 95 9.56 -5.07 18.12
N VAL A 96 10.24 -6.21 18.22
CA VAL A 96 10.89 -6.65 19.47
C VAL A 96 12.09 -5.76 19.78
N GLY A 97 12.89 -5.39 18.78
CA GLY A 97 14.04 -4.51 18.98
C GLY A 97 13.63 -3.14 19.52
N THR A 98 12.62 -2.51 18.93
CA THR A 98 12.14 -1.19 19.38
C THR A 98 11.46 -1.31 20.74
N ALA A 99 10.61 -2.31 20.96
CA ALA A 99 9.94 -2.52 22.24
C ALA A 99 10.95 -2.79 23.37
N ALA A 100 11.98 -3.60 23.15
CA ALA A 100 13.01 -3.88 24.14
C ALA A 100 13.84 -2.63 24.48
N VAL A 101 14.27 -1.87 23.48
CA VAL A 101 15.05 -0.64 23.71
C VAL A 101 14.21 0.40 24.46
N LEU A 102 12.95 0.61 24.07
CA LEU A 102 12.04 1.52 24.79
C LEU A 102 11.75 1.04 26.21
N PHE A 103 11.53 -0.26 26.40
CA PHE A 103 11.25 -0.84 27.71
C PHE A 103 12.42 -0.60 28.66
N ILE A 104 13.64 -0.90 28.21
CA ILE A 104 14.86 -0.68 28.98
C ILE A 104 15.04 0.82 29.25
N ALA A 105 14.98 1.67 28.23
CA ALA A 105 15.19 3.10 28.38
C ALA A 105 14.20 3.74 29.38
N CYS A 106 12.91 3.42 29.26
CA CYS A 106 11.88 3.96 30.16
C CYS A 106 11.99 3.37 31.57
N SER A 107 12.29 2.08 31.71
CA SER A 107 12.45 1.44 33.03
C SER A 107 13.61 2.04 33.82
N PHE A 108 14.74 2.34 33.18
CA PHE A 108 15.91 2.91 33.87
C PHE A 108 15.78 4.41 34.14
N VAL A 109 15.24 5.18 33.19
CA VAL A 109 15.20 6.65 33.25
C VAL A 109 13.97 7.16 33.98
N LEU A 110 12.78 6.70 33.57
CA LEU A 110 11.49 7.18 34.07
C LEU A 110 11.00 6.36 35.27
N ARG A 111 11.50 5.14 35.44
CA ARG A 111 11.19 4.24 36.56
C ARG A 111 9.69 4.00 36.74
N TRP A 112 8.97 3.98 35.63
CA TRP A 112 7.58 3.57 35.60
C TRP A 112 7.43 2.11 36.01
N GLU A 113 6.21 1.74 36.41
CA GLU A 113 5.88 0.34 36.65
C GLU A 113 6.18 -0.50 35.41
N TRP A 114 6.72 -1.70 35.60
CA TRP A 114 7.13 -2.57 34.50
C TRP A 114 5.96 -2.93 33.57
N ARG A 115 4.74 -3.09 34.11
CA ARG A 115 3.52 -3.38 33.32
C ARG A 115 3.18 -2.22 32.39
N ALA A 116 3.05 -1.02 32.94
CA ALA A 116 2.81 0.19 32.18
C ALA A 116 3.91 0.42 31.12
N THR A 117 5.18 0.22 31.51
CA THR A 117 6.33 0.39 30.62
C THR A 117 6.31 -0.60 29.45
N LEU A 118 5.94 -1.86 29.70
CA LEU A 118 5.81 -2.89 28.67
C LEU A 118 4.70 -2.54 27.68
N VAL A 119 3.52 -2.17 28.19
CA VAL A 119 2.39 -1.76 27.36
C VAL A 119 2.75 -0.55 26.50
N ILE A 120 3.34 0.49 27.08
CA ILE A 120 3.75 1.70 26.34
C ILE A 120 4.78 1.36 25.26
N SER A 121 5.74 0.51 25.57
CA SER A 121 6.76 0.08 24.59
C SER A 121 6.16 -0.72 23.43
N LEU A 122 5.18 -1.58 23.71
CA LEU A 122 4.42 -2.35 22.71
C LEU A 122 3.43 -1.48 21.92
N ALA A 123 2.90 -0.41 22.51
CA ALA A 123 2.04 0.54 21.80
C ALA A 123 2.86 1.40 20.82
N LEU A 124 4.00 1.93 21.26
CA LEU A 124 4.84 2.86 20.51
C LEU A 124 5.69 2.17 19.40
N THR A 125 5.97 0.87 19.54
CA THR A 125 6.72 0.12 18.50
C THR A 125 5.96 0.01 17.17
N LEU A 126 4.63 0.05 17.20
CA LEU A 126 3.77 -0.04 16.02
C LEU A 126 3.77 1.28 15.26
N SER A 127 3.74 1.24 13.93
CA SER A 127 3.78 2.42 13.05
C SER A 127 2.46 2.55 12.30
N SER A 128 2.15 3.74 11.79
CA SER A 128 0.88 3.94 11.09
C SER A 128 0.91 3.38 9.67
N THR A 129 0.21 2.27 9.43
CA THR A 129 0.10 1.65 8.11
C THR A 129 -0.56 2.59 7.12
N ALA A 130 -1.64 3.24 7.54
CA ALA A 130 -2.40 4.16 6.71
C ALA A 130 -1.53 5.34 6.22
N ILE A 131 -0.81 6.01 7.13
CA ILE A 131 0.02 7.19 6.78
C ILE A 131 1.16 6.79 5.85
N VAL A 132 1.88 5.71 6.17
CA VAL A 132 3.06 5.30 5.39
C VAL A 132 2.67 4.79 4.01
N MET A 133 1.74 3.84 3.93
CA MET A 133 1.37 3.24 2.65
C MET A 133 0.71 4.27 1.72
N GLN A 134 -0.11 5.17 2.27
CA GLN A 134 -0.70 6.26 1.49
C GLN A 134 0.37 7.21 0.96
N THR A 135 1.33 7.62 1.82
CA THR A 135 2.44 8.50 1.40
C THR A 135 3.30 7.84 0.32
N LEU A 136 3.63 6.55 0.46
CA LEU A 136 4.39 5.81 -0.56
C LEU A 136 3.63 5.69 -1.88
N LYS A 137 2.31 5.46 -1.82
CA LYS A 137 1.47 5.37 -3.01
C LYS A 137 1.37 6.71 -3.73
N GLU A 138 1.19 7.81 -2.98
CA GLU A 138 1.14 9.17 -3.52
C GLU A 138 2.47 9.60 -4.15
N LYS A 139 3.61 9.21 -3.54
CA LYS A 139 4.95 9.46 -4.07
C LYS A 139 5.44 8.44 -5.11
N GLY A 140 4.63 7.43 -5.44
CA GLY A 140 5.02 6.37 -6.38
C GLY A 140 6.16 5.45 -5.89
N LEU A 141 6.45 5.43 -4.59
CA LEU A 141 7.54 4.68 -3.96
C LEU A 141 7.14 3.25 -3.54
N THR A 142 5.90 2.83 -3.77
CA THR A 142 5.40 1.51 -3.33
C THR A 142 6.22 0.33 -3.86
N ASN A 143 6.75 0.44 -5.08
CA ASN A 143 7.48 -0.63 -5.75
C ASN A 143 9.02 -0.58 -5.54
N THR A 144 9.52 0.38 -4.76
CA THR A 144 10.96 0.47 -4.45
C THR A 144 11.35 -0.56 -3.38
N SER A 145 12.65 -0.72 -3.16
CA SER A 145 13.17 -1.51 -2.03
C SER A 145 12.62 -1.03 -0.68
N MET A 146 12.59 0.29 -0.43
CA MET A 146 12.00 0.86 0.79
C MET A 146 10.51 0.56 0.89
N GLY A 147 9.74 0.70 -0.19
CA GLY A 147 8.30 0.45 -0.18
C GLY A 147 7.94 -0.99 0.18
N ARG A 148 8.67 -1.96 -0.37
CA ARG A 148 8.49 -3.39 -0.06
C ARG A 148 8.84 -3.75 1.38
N SER A 149 9.93 -3.18 1.92
CA SER A 149 10.30 -3.40 3.33
C SER A 149 9.34 -2.73 4.31
N SER A 150 8.88 -1.53 3.99
CA SER A 150 7.89 -0.83 4.80
C SER A 150 6.60 -1.62 4.86
N PHE A 151 6.09 -2.08 3.71
CA PHE A 151 4.94 -2.97 3.66
C PHE A 151 5.13 -4.24 4.49
N ALA A 152 6.31 -4.87 4.44
CA ALA A 152 6.58 -6.09 5.19
C ALA A 152 6.55 -5.87 6.72
N ILE A 153 7.14 -4.79 7.22
CA ILE A 153 7.10 -4.46 8.66
C ILE A 153 5.71 -4.05 9.09
N LEU A 154 5.02 -3.19 8.34
CA LEU A 154 3.66 -2.75 8.65
C LEU A 154 2.70 -3.94 8.71
N LEU A 155 2.78 -4.84 7.73
CA LEU A 155 1.99 -6.07 7.72
C LEU A 155 2.26 -6.96 8.93
N PHE A 156 3.53 -7.05 9.37
CA PHE A 156 3.86 -7.78 10.59
C PHE A 156 3.32 -7.07 11.84
N GLN A 157 3.39 -5.74 11.90
CA GLN A 157 2.86 -4.94 13.00
C GLN A 157 1.36 -5.10 13.15
N ASP A 158 0.61 -5.03 12.05
CA ASP A 158 -0.84 -5.24 12.03
C ASP A 158 -1.22 -6.62 12.59
N ILE A 159 -0.45 -7.66 12.25
CA ILE A 159 -0.63 -9.02 12.78
C ILE A 159 -0.22 -9.12 14.26
N ALA A 160 0.86 -8.43 14.65
CA ALA A 160 1.39 -8.44 16.01
C ALA A 160 0.44 -7.80 17.04
N VAL A 161 -0.53 -6.99 16.60
CA VAL A 161 -1.55 -6.41 17.47
C VAL A 161 -2.37 -7.50 18.19
N ILE A 162 -2.70 -8.62 17.53
CA ILE A 162 -3.47 -9.71 18.15
C ILE A 162 -2.76 -10.25 19.40
N PRO A 163 -1.52 -10.79 19.32
CA PRO A 163 -0.85 -11.31 20.49
C PRO A 163 -0.55 -10.22 21.52
N ILE A 164 -0.29 -8.98 21.11
CA ILE A 164 -0.14 -7.86 22.05
C ILE A 164 -1.43 -7.70 22.87
N MET A 165 -2.57 -7.50 22.21
CA MET A 165 -3.87 -7.31 22.86
C MET A 165 -4.28 -8.52 23.73
N ALA A 166 -3.94 -9.74 23.31
CA ALA A 166 -4.22 -10.95 24.09
C ALA A 166 -3.40 -11.05 25.39
N ILE A 167 -2.21 -10.44 25.44
CA ILE A 167 -1.35 -10.46 26.63
C ILE A 167 -1.78 -9.41 27.66
N LEU A 168 -2.44 -8.31 27.25
CA LEU A 168 -2.80 -7.22 28.16
C LEU A 168 -3.66 -7.66 29.36
N PRO A 169 -4.76 -8.43 29.20
CA PRO A 169 -5.55 -8.91 30.33
C PRO A 169 -4.73 -9.77 31.32
N LEU A 170 -3.82 -10.59 30.79
CA LEU A 170 -2.94 -11.45 31.61
C LEU A 170 -1.96 -10.64 32.48
N LEU A 171 -1.63 -9.41 32.07
CA LEU A 171 -0.80 -8.50 32.86
C LEU A 171 -1.55 -7.87 34.03
N ALA A 172 -2.88 -7.75 33.93
CA ALA A 172 -3.71 -7.04 34.92
C ALA A 172 -4.02 -7.90 36.15
N GLU A 173 -4.07 -9.23 36.02
CA GLU A 173 -4.62 -10.14 37.05
C GLU A 173 -3.68 -10.47 38.22
N THR A 174 -2.45 -9.94 38.28
CA THR A 174 -1.45 -10.44 39.25
C THR A 174 -1.39 -9.71 40.60
N ASP A 175 -2.07 -8.57 40.79
CA ASP A 175 -2.12 -7.89 42.10
C ASP A 175 -3.52 -8.00 42.73
N GLY A 176 -3.57 -8.61 43.91
CA GLY A 176 -4.79 -9.01 44.58
C GLY A 176 -5.79 -7.89 44.87
N ALA A 177 -7.07 -8.26 44.83
CA ALA A 177 -8.20 -7.57 45.45
C ALA A 177 -8.27 -6.05 45.21
N VAL A 178 -8.37 -5.65 43.93
CA VAL A 178 -9.07 -4.41 43.59
C VAL A 178 -10.45 -4.81 43.09
N ASN A 179 -11.49 -4.41 43.85
CA ASN A 179 -12.88 -4.63 43.49
C ASN A 179 -13.18 -3.95 42.16
N LEU A 180 -13.21 -4.73 41.08
CA LEU A 180 -13.71 -4.34 39.76
C LEU A 180 -15.25 -4.31 39.79
N GLU A 181 -15.86 -3.43 40.59
CA GLU A 181 -17.33 -3.31 40.63
C GLU A 181 -17.95 -2.80 39.32
N HIS A 182 -17.15 -2.33 38.35
CA HIS A 182 -17.65 -1.70 37.12
C HIS A 182 -17.18 -2.34 35.79
N VAL A 183 -16.40 -3.43 35.81
CA VAL A 183 -15.97 -4.16 34.59
C VAL A 183 -16.58 -5.57 34.52
N ASN A 184 -17.27 -6.02 35.57
CA ASN A 184 -17.83 -7.36 35.70
C ASN A 184 -19.18 -7.54 34.98
N GLN A 185 -19.16 -7.65 33.65
CA GLN A 185 -20.10 -8.51 32.91
C GLN A 185 -19.38 -9.41 31.89
N SER A 186 -18.13 -9.78 32.17
CA SER A 186 -17.51 -10.92 31.50
C SER A 186 -18.12 -12.20 32.08
N LEU A 187 -18.61 -13.11 31.24
CA LEU A 187 -19.13 -14.42 31.70
C LEU A 187 -18.03 -15.31 32.30
N ILE A 188 -16.78 -14.84 32.28
CA ILE A 188 -15.59 -15.61 32.59
C ILE A 188 -14.95 -15.18 33.92
N SER A 189 -15.39 -14.06 34.51
CA SER A 189 -14.80 -13.48 35.72
C SER A 189 -14.78 -14.43 36.92
N ASP A 190 -15.66 -15.43 36.94
CA ASP A 190 -15.80 -16.39 38.04
C ASP A 190 -14.85 -17.60 37.94
N PHE A 191 -14.09 -17.74 36.84
CA PHE A 191 -13.19 -18.88 36.60
C PHE A 191 -11.73 -18.59 36.97
N GLU A 192 -10.94 -19.64 37.26
CA GLU A 192 -9.51 -19.50 37.56
C GLU A 192 -8.72 -18.91 36.36
N PRO A 193 -7.66 -18.10 36.59
CA PRO A 193 -6.91 -17.37 35.54
C PRO A 193 -6.41 -18.23 34.36
N TRP A 194 -5.96 -19.47 34.64
CA TRP A 194 -5.52 -20.39 33.59
C TRP A 194 -6.69 -20.85 32.70
N LEU A 195 -7.88 -20.99 33.27
CA LEU A 195 -9.09 -21.38 32.56
C LEU A 195 -9.65 -20.19 31.78
N GLN A 196 -9.55 -18.97 32.30
CA GLN A 196 -9.89 -17.76 31.54
C GLN A 196 -9.02 -17.63 30.28
N THR A 197 -7.71 -17.83 30.44
CA THR A 197 -6.76 -17.85 29.32
C THR A 197 -7.14 -18.92 28.28
N LEU A 198 -7.50 -20.12 28.73
CA LEU A 198 -7.95 -21.21 27.85
C LEU A 198 -9.24 -20.85 27.11
N ILE A 199 -10.20 -20.21 27.78
CA ILE A 199 -11.47 -19.77 27.16
C ILE A 199 -11.20 -18.67 26.12
N VAL A 200 -10.29 -17.72 26.39
CA VAL A 200 -9.88 -16.70 25.42
C VAL A 200 -9.28 -17.34 24.16
N PHE A 201 -8.31 -18.23 24.30
CA PHE A 201 -7.74 -18.96 23.15
C PHE A 201 -8.79 -19.85 22.45
N GLY A 202 -9.67 -20.47 23.23
CA GLY A 202 -10.80 -21.26 22.73
C GLY A 202 -11.77 -20.41 21.90
N ALA A 203 -12.07 -19.19 22.34
CA ALA A 203 -12.94 -18.26 21.63
C ALA A 203 -12.31 -17.78 20.32
N ILE A 204 -11.01 -17.45 20.30
CA ILE A 204 -10.28 -17.13 19.07
C ILE A 204 -10.30 -18.33 18.11
N GLY A 205 -10.04 -19.54 18.62
CA GLY A 205 -10.13 -20.78 17.85
C GLY A 205 -11.55 -21.02 17.30
N MET A 206 -12.58 -20.74 18.10
CA MET A 206 -13.98 -20.86 17.73
C MET A 206 -14.37 -19.85 16.64
N VAL A 207 -13.89 -18.60 16.68
CA VAL A 207 -14.10 -17.64 15.58
C VAL A 207 -13.47 -18.17 14.30
N TYR A 208 -12.25 -18.70 14.37
CA TYR A 208 -11.56 -19.23 13.19
C TYR A 208 -12.28 -20.44 12.58
N VAL A 209 -12.67 -21.42 13.41
CA VAL A 209 -13.39 -22.63 12.98
C VAL A 209 -14.81 -22.28 12.53
N GLY A 210 -15.56 -21.52 13.33
CA GLY A 210 -16.92 -21.05 13.01
C GLY A 210 -16.94 -20.20 11.74
N GLY A 211 -15.91 -19.39 11.52
CA GLY A 211 -15.60 -18.73 10.27
C GLY A 211 -15.70 -19.64 9.05
N ARG A 212 -14.94 -20.73 9.10
CA ARG A 212 -14.85 -21.67 7.98
C ARG A 212 -16.10 -22.52 7.80
N PHE A 213 -16.74 -22.95 8.89
CA PHE A 213 -17.81 -23.96 8.83
C PHE A 213 -19.24 -23.40 8.96
N ILE A 214 -19.41 -22.19 9.50
CA ILE A 214 -20.73 -21.57 9.70
C ILE A 214 -20.84 -20.34 8.81
N ILE A 215 -19.86 -19.44 8.92
CA ILE A 215 -19.91 -18.12 8.30
C ILE A 215 -19.81 -18.22 6.76
N VAL A 216 -18.81 -18.94 6.23
CA VAL A 216 -18.64 -19.09 4.78
C VAL A 216 -19.83 -19.81 4.11
N PRO A 217 -20.42 -20.89 4.68
CA PRO A 217 -21.64 -21.48 4.14
C PRO A 217 -22.86 -20.55 4.20
N LEU A 218 -23.01 -19.75 5.27
CA LEU A 218 -24.06 -18.74 5.35
C LEU A 218 -23.92 -17.71 4.22
N LEU A 219 -22.70 -17.23 3.97
CA LEU A 219 -22.42 -16.31 2.87
C LEU A 219 -22.75 -16.91 1.50
N HIS A 220 -22.58 -18.22 1.29
CA HIS A 220 -23.05 -18.87 0.06
C HIS A 220 -24.58 -18.79 -0.11
N VAL A 221 -25.32 -18.98 0.97
CA VAL A 221 -26.80 -18.88 0.94
C VAL A 221 -27.20 -17.45 0.56
N VAL A 222 -26.54 -16.46 1.15
CA VAL A 222 -26.77 -15.04 0.87
C VAL A 222 -26.37 -14.69 -0.57
N ALA A 223 -25.20 -15.14 -1.05
CA ALA A 223 -24.72 -14.88 -2.40
C ALA A 223 -25.67 -15.44 -3.48
N ARG A 224 -26.36 -16.56 -3.21
CA ARG A 224 -27.39 -17.10 -4.12
C ARG A 224 -28.58 -16.16 -4.34
N THR A 225 -28.85 -15.24 -3.41
CA THR A 225 -29.93 -14.26 -3.55
C THR A 225 -29.60 -13.14 -4.55
N ARG A 226 -28.30 -12.92 -4.85
CA ARG A 226 -27.79 -11.85 -5.72
C ARG A 226 -28.18 -10.43 -5.29
N LEU A 227 -28.57 -10.23 -4.03
CA LEU A 227 -28.87 -8.92 -3.44
C LEU A 227 -27.63 -8.40 -2.72
N GLN A 228 -27.02 -7.34 -3.24
CA GLN A 228 -25.82 -6.71 -2.66
C GLN A 228 -26.10 -6.19 -1.24
N GLU A 229 -27.31 -5.72 -0.97
CA GLU A 229 -27.72 -5.20 0.33
C GLU A 229 -27.71 -6.31 1.40
N LEU A 230 -28.18 -7.52 1.06
CA LEU A 230 -28.19 -8.66 1.97
C LEU A 230 -26.78 -9.13 2.29
N PHE A 231 -25.89 -9.06 1.30
CA PHE A 231 -24.49 -9.43 1.46
C PHE A 231 -23.74 -8.44 2.37
N THR A 232 -23.90 -7.13 2.13
CA THR A 232 -23.37 -6.08 3.02
C THR A 232 -23.91 -6.21 4.44
N ALA A 233 -25.22 -6.44 4.60
CA ALA A 233 -25.84 -6.63 5.90
C ALA A 233 -25.28 -7.85 6.64
N SER A 234 -24.98 -8.94 5.92
CA SER A 234 -24.38 -10.15 6.48
C SER A 234 -22.95 -9.90 6.96
N ALA A 235 -22.17 -9.12 6.21
CA ALA A 235 -20.83 -8.70 6.62
C ALA A 235 -20.87 -7.89 7.92
N LEU A 236 -21.75 -6.89 8.00
CA LEU A 236 -21.91 -6.07 9.21
C LEU A 236 -22.40 -6.90 10.40
N LEU A 237 -23.34 -7.82 10.18
CA LEU A 237 -23.82 -8.74 11.21
C LEU A 237 -22.68 -9.61 11.76
N LEU A 238 -21.78 -10.08 10.89
CA LEU A 238 -20.60 -10.85 11.31
C LEU A 238 -19.64 -10.05 12.15
N VAL A 239 -19.31 -8.83 11.71
CA VAL A 239 -18.43 -7.93 12.48
C VAL A 239 -19.02 -7.70 13.86
N MET A 240 -20.28 -7.27 13.92
CA MET A 240 -20.97 -7.00 15.18
C MET A 240 -21.09 -8.27 16.05
N GLY A 241 -21.41 -9.41 15.45
CA GLY A 241 -21.57 -10.68 16.15
C GLY A 241 -20.27 -11.20 16.76
N VAL A 242 -19.16 -11.16 16.01
CA VAL A 242 -17.84 -11.57 16.50
C VAL A 242 -17.31 -10.57 17.53
N SER A 243 -17.47 -9.27 17.31
CA SER A 243 -17.12 -8.23 18.29
C SER A 243 -17.88 -8.39 19.60
N PHE A 244 -19.19 -8.65 19.54
CA PHE A 244 -20.01 -8.93 20.72
C PHE A 244 -19.56 -10.22 21.42
N MET A 245 -19.25 -11.28 20.68
CA MET A 245 -18.73 -12.52 21.26
C MET A 245 -17.40 -12.33 21.98
N MET A 246 -16.49 -11.51 21.43
CA MET A 246 -15.23 -11.17 22.11
C MET A 246 -15.48 -10.37 23.39
N GLN A 247 -16.45 -9.44 23.37
CA GLN A 247 -16.84 -8.69 24.56
C GLN A 247 -17.34 -9.60 25.69
N LEU A 248 -18.14 -10.64 25.36
CA LEU A 248 -18.59 -11.64 26.34
C LEU A 248 -17.45 -12.42 26.99
N VAL A 249 -16.33 -12.57 26.26
CA VAL A 249 -15.12 -13.28 26.71
C VAL A 249 -14.13 -12.33 27.41
N GLY A 250 -14.51 -11.08 27.66
CA GLY A 250 -13.66 -10.07 28.30
C GLY A 250 -12.59 -9.48 27.38
N LEU A 251 -12.71 -9.68 26.07
CA LEU A 251 -11.82 -9.10 25.06
C LEU A 251 -12.45 -7.87 24.40
N SER A 252 -11.60 -6.99 23.87
CA SER A 252 -12.07 -5.77 23.20
C SER A 252 -12.88 -6.10 21.92
N PRO A 253 -14.01 -5.40 21.66
CA PRO A 253 -14.77 -5.51 20.40
C PRO A 253 -13.90 -5.32 19.15
N ALA A 254 -12.87 -4.47 19.26
CA ALA A 254 -11.85 -4.20 18.27
C ALA A 254 -11.11 -5.47 17.81
N LEU A 255 -10.75 -6.35 18.77
CA LEU A 255 -10.09 -7.61 18.48
C LEU A 255 -11.01 -8.55 17.69
N GLY A 256 -12.29 -8.60 18.05
CA GLY A 256 -13.28 -9.42 17.37
C GLY A 256 -13.48 -9.00 15.91
N ALA A 257 -13.54 -7.69 15.67
CA ALA A 257 -13.67 -7.13 14.34
C ALA A 257 -12.48 -7.52 13.45
N PHE A 258 -11.26 -7.39 13.98
CA PHE A 258 -10.05 -7.80 13.29
C PHE A 258 -10.05 -9.30 12.95
N LEU A 259 -10.40 -10.16 13.91
CA LEU A 259 -10.46 -11.62 13.72
C LEU A 259 -11.52 -12.00 12.69
N ALA A 260 -12.69 -11.34 12.69
CA ALA A 260 -13.71 -11.53 11.67
C ALA A 260 -13.18 -11.20 10.28
N GLY A 261 -12.46 -10.07 10.14
CA GLY A 261 -11.83 -9.67 8.89
C GLY A 261 -10.80 -10.71 8.41
N LEU A 262 -9.90 -11.14 9.31
CA LEU A 262 -8.86 -12.12 9.00
C LEU A 262 -9.42 -13.47 8.54
N VAL A 263 -10.50 -13.92 9.18
CA VAL A 263 -11.21 -15.15 8.80
C VAL A 263 -11.80 -15.03 7.39
N LEU A 264 -12.44 -13.90 7.09
CA LEU A 264 -13.06 -13.65 5.79
C LEU A 264 -12.04 -13.38 4.68
N ALA A 265 -10.86 -12.90 5.01
CA ALA A 265 -9.78 -12.64 4.06
C ALA A 265 -9.32 -13.90 3.30
N ASN A 266 -9.55 -15.10 3.85
CA ASN A 266 -9.28 -16.37 3.19
C ASN A 266 -10.48 -16.97 2.45
N SER A 267 -11.63 -16.30 2.42
CA SER A 267 -12.84 -16.78 1.74
C SER A 267 -12.89 -16.34 0.28
N GLU A 268 -13.62 -17.09 -0.56
CA GLU A 268 -13.88 -16.70 -1.96
C GLU A 268 -14.68 -15.40 -2.10
N PHE A 269 -15.36 -15.00 -1.02
CA PHE A 269 -16.18 -13.80 -0.90
C PHE A 269 -15.39 -12.55 -0.55
N ARG A 270 -14.07 -12.66 -0.29
CA ARG A 270 -13.22 -11.52 0.11
C ARG A 270 -13.38 -10.32 -0.82
N HIS A 271 -13.29 -10.52 -2.14
CA HIS A 271 -13.32 -9.43 -3.11
C HIS A 271 -14.68 -8.76 -3.21
N GLU A 272 -15.76 -9.52 -3.03
CA GLU A 272 -17.12 -9.00 -2.99
C GLU A 272 -17.33 -8.17 -1.71
N LEU A 273 -16.90 -8.68 -0.56
CA LEU A 273 -16.92 -7.97 0.73
C LEU A 273 -16.07 -6.69 0.69
N GLU A 274 -14.88 -6.77 0.11
CA GLU A 274 -13.98 -5.63 -0.06
C GLU A 274 -14.61 -4.58 -0.99
N GLY A 275 -15.23 -5.00 -2.09
CA GLY A 275 -15.89 -4.13 -3.05
C GLY A 275 -17.09 -3.39 -2.45
N ASP A 276 -17.92 -4.08 -1.69
CA ASP A 276 -19.12 -3.51 -1.07
C ASP A 276 -18.79 -2.55 0.07
N ILE A 277 -17.66 -2.77 0.77
CA ILE A 277 -17.24 -1.94 1.91
C ILE A 277 -16.24 -0.85 1.50
N ALA A 278 -15.63 -0.94 0.31
CA ALA A 278 -14.69 0.05 -0.22
C ALA A 278 -15.21 1.51 -0.17
N PRO A 279 -16.50 1.82 -0.47
CA PRO A 279 -17.04 3.17 -0.34
C PRO A 279 -17.02 3.68 1.10
N PHE A 280 -17.22 2.79 2.07
CA PHE A 280 -17.23 3.12 3.50
C PHE A 280 -15.83 3.18 4.08
N LYS A 281 -14.87 2.42 3.56
CA LYS A 281 -13.48 2.37 4.05
C LYS A 281 -12.89 3.76 4.25
N GLY A 282 -12.95 4.62 3.24
CA GLY A 282 -12.40 5.98 3.31
C GLY A 282 -13.10 6.87 4.35
N LEU A 283 -14.42 6.73 4.49
CA LEU A 283 -15.22 7.46 5.47
C LEU A 283 -14.96 6.98 6.90
N LEU A 284 -14.83 5.67 7.11
CA LEU A 284 -14.57 5.04 8.41
C LEU A 284 -13.16 5.35 8.90
N LEU A 285 -12.16 5.30 8.00
CA LEU A 285 -10.81 5.81 8.28
C LEU A 285 -10.86 7.30 8.66
N GLY A 286 -11.63 8.09 7.91
CA GLY A 286 -11.79 9.51 8.21
C GLY A 286 -12.40 9.74 9.58
N LEU A 287 -13.46 9.00 9.92
CA LEU A 287 -14.14 9.06 11.21
C LEU A 287 -13.19 8.69 12.36
N PHE A 288 -12.40 7.63 12.20
CA PHE A 288 -11.39 7.24 13.18
C PHE A 288 -10.35 8.35 13.41
N PHE A 289 -9.72 8.85 12.34
CA PHE A 289 -8.67 9.86 12.47
C PHE A 289 -9.20 11.22 12.94
N ILE A 290 -10.44 11.56 12.59
CA ILE A 290 -11.13 12.71 13.17
C ILE A 290 -11.36 12.49 14.68
N GLY A 291 -11.82 11.32 15.10
CA GLY A 291 -12.03 10.98 16.51
C GLY A 291 -10.73 11.08 17.31
N VAL A 292 -9.64 10.53 16.76
CA VAL A 292 -8.28 10.67 17.31
C VAL A 292 -7.86 12.14 17.38
N GLY A 293 -8.11 12.93 16.33
CA GLY A 293 -7.78 14.36 16.35
C GLY A 293 -8.55 15.13 17.43
N ALA A 294 -9.82 14.77 17.63
CA ALA A 294 -10.67 15.38 18.66
C ALA A 294 -10.29 14.96 20.08
N SER A 295 -9.71 13.76 20.27
CA SER A 295 -9.24 13.31 21.59
C SER A 295 -7.94 13.97 22.04
N ILE A 296 -7.24 14.71 21.17
CA ILE A 296 -6.01 15.42 21.52
C ILE A 296 -6.31 16.55 22.52
N ASN A 297 -5.96 16.31 23.78
CA ASN A 297 -6.09 17.27 24.85
C ASN A 297 -4.94 18.29 24.84
N PHE A 298 -5.18 19.46 24.23
CA PHE A 298 -4.20 20.56 24.22
C PHE A 298 -3.89 21.11 25.60
N SER A 299 -4.83 21.05 26.55
CA SER A 299 -4.59 21.48 27.92
C SER A 299 -3.55 20.59 28.60
N LEU A 300 -3.59 19.28 28.35
CA LEU A 300 -2.58 18.33 28.84
C LEU A 300 -1.24 18.52 28.14
N ILE A 301 -1.25 18.84 26.84
CA ILE A 301 -0.03 19.20 26.11
C ILE A 301 0.61 20.47 26.68
N MET A 302 -0.20 21.46 27.04
CA MET A 302 0.28 22.70 27.65
C MET A 302 0.67 22.57 29.11
N ALA A 303 0.17 21.54 29.81
CA ALA A 303 0.55 21.26 31.19
C ALA A 303 2.00 20.74 31.29
N ASP A 304 2.41 19.85 30.38
CA ASP A 304 3.79 19.37 30.31
C ASP A 304 4.31 19.25 28.86
N PRO A 305 4.52 20.40 28.18
CA PRO A 305 4.94 20.41 26.78
C PRO A 305 6.38 19.92 26.64
N ALA A 306 7.21 20.15 27.67
CA ALA A 306 8.60 19.74 27.67
C ALA A 306 8.71 18.21 27.65
N PHE A 307 8.01 17.51 28.55
CA PHE A 307 8.02 16.05 28.55
C PHE A 307 7.53 15.48 27.22
N ILE A 308 6.39 15.94 26.71
CA ILE A 308 5.79 15.38 25.50
C ILE A 308 6.69 15.58 24.27
N ILE A 309 7.21 16.80 24.05
CA ILE A 309 8.06 17.08 22.89
C ILE A 309 9.40 16.34 22.99
N ILE A 310 10.02 16.34 24.16
CA ILE A 310 11.31 15.66 24.39
C ILE A 310 11.12 14.15 24.24
N PHE A 311 10.12 13.57 24.88
CA PHE A 311 9.82 12.14 24.81
C PHE A 311 9.49 11.71 23.39
N THR A 312 8.63 12.46 22.67
CA THR A 312 8.31 12.17 21.26
C THR A 312 9.56 12.16 20.40
N THR A 313 10.44 13.15 20.58
CA THR A 313 11.69 13.27 19.81
C THR A 313 12.64 12.10 20.12
N ILE A 314 12.81 11.76 21.39
CA ILE A 314 13.65 10.63 21.84
C ILE A 314 13.09 9.30 21.31
N PHE A 315 11.79 9.06 21.49
CA PHE A 315 11.10 7.86 21.00
C PHE A 315 11.27 7.70 19.48
N ASN A 316 10.95 8.72 18.69
CA ASN A 316 11.10 8.69 17.24
C ASN A 316 12.57 8.43 16.85
N SER A 317 13.53 9.02 17.58
CA SER A 317 14.96 8.81 17.34
C SER A 317 15.38 7.37 17.63
N ILE A 318 14.94 6.79 18.76
CA ILE A 318 15.19 5.38 19.10
C ILE A 318 14.68 4.47 18.00
N LYS A 319 13.41 4.65 17.60
CA LYS A 319 12.78 3.82 16.57
C LYS A 319 13.47 4.01 15.21
N PHE A 320 13.84 5.24 14.86
CA PHE A 320 14.64 5.55 13.68
C PHE A 320 15.97 4.77 13.66
N PHE A 321 16.74 4.75 14.75
CA PHE A 321 18.01 4.02 14.80
C PHE A 321 17.81 2.50 14.74
N VAL A 322 16.77 1.97 15.40
CA VAL A 322 16.43 0.54 15.29
C VAL A 322 16.11 0.19 13.83
N LEU A 323 15.28 0.99 13.16
CA LEU A 323 14.96 0.81 11.75
C LEU A 323 16.19 0.92 10.85
N LEU A 324 17.10 1.86 11.13
CA LEU A 324 18.34 2.04 10.38
C LEU A 324 19.23 0.80 10.48
N ILE A 325 19.36 0.21 11.68
CA ILE A 325 20.07 -1.05 11.89
C ILE A 325 19.38 -2.20 11.14
N VAL A 326 18.05 -2.29 11.22
CA VAL A 326 17.27 -3.31 10.50
C VAL A 326 17.50 -3.18 8.99
N GLY A 327 17.40 -1.98 8.41
CA GLY A 327 17.63 -1.78 6.98
C GLY A 327 19.07 -2.08 6.55
N ASN A 328 20.06 -1.83 7.40
CA ASN A 328 21.46 -2.20 7.16
C ASN A 328 21.66 -3.73 7.15
N ILE A 329 21.03 -4.47 8.06
CA ILE A 329 21.07 -5.94 8.10
C ILE A 329 20.51 -6.52 6.78
N TYR A 330 19.47 -5.89 6.24
CA TYR A 330 18.87 -6.24 4.95
C TYR A 330 19.53 -5.56 3.74
N LYS A 331 20.73 -4.98 3.91
CA LYS A 331 21.61 -4.43 2.87
C LYS A 331 20.96 -3.37 1.97
N LYS A 332 20.13 -2.50 2.53
CA LYS A 332 19.61 -1.33 1.82
C LYS A 332 20.71 -0.30 1.57
N SER A 333 20.66 0.36 0.42
CA SER A 333 21.39 1.61 0.17
C SER A 333 21.03 2.67 1.22
N SER A 334 21.96 3.59 1.47
CA SER A 334 21.81 4.58 2.55
C SER A 334 20.61 5.50 2.35
N ASP A 335 20.29 5.92 1.13
CA ASP A 335 19.11 6.74 0.85
C ASP A 335 17.80 5.98 1.13
N GLN A 336 17.69 4.74 0.63
CA GLN A 336 16.51 3.91 0.86
C GLN A 336 16.36 3.58 2.33
N ASN A 337 17.47 3.37 3.06
CA ASN A 337 17.44 3.06 4.49
C ASN A 337 17.03 4.28 5.33
N LEU A 338 17.50 5.48 4.99
CA LEU A 338 17.09 6.72 5.68
C LEU A 338 15.60 7.00 5.46
N LEU A 339 15.14 6.97 4.20
CA LEU A 339 13.72 7.14 3.87
C LEU A 339 12.85 6.09 4.58
N PHE A 340 13.28 4.83 4.57
CA PHE A 340 12.63 3.72 5.27
C PHE A 340 12.52 3.98 6.78
N SER A 341 13.61 4.45 7.39
CA SER A 341 13.70 4.67 8.84
C SER A 341 12.87 5.88 9.28
N PHE A 342 12.90 6.99 8.53
CA PHE A 342 12.05 8.15 8.81
C PHE A 342 10.58 7.82 8.62
N ALA A 343 10.24 7.11 7.54
CA ALA A 343 8.85 6.78 7.21
C ALA A 343 8.18 5.88 8.26
N LEU A 344 8.93 5.07 9.01
CA LEU A 344 8.37 4.15 10.01
C LEU A 344 8.66 4.57 11.45
N SER A 345 9.38 5.67 11.67
CA SER A 345 9.82 6.11 13.01
C SER A 345 8.67 6.55 13.93
N GLN A 346 7.51 6.84 13.38
CA GLN A 346 6.33 7.29 14.12
C GLN A 346 5.53 6.15 14.74
N ALA A 347 4.73 6.48 15.74
CA ALA A 347 3.73 5.58 16.29
C ALA A 347 2.51 5.42 15.36
N GLY A 348 1.75 4.34 15.56
CA GLY A 348 0.60 3.95 14.75
C GLY A 348 -0.75 4.09 15.45
N GLU A 349 -1.83 3.98 14.68
CA GLU A 349 -3.22 4.02 15.14
C GLU A 349 -3.52 3.00 16.25
N PHE A 350 -2.87 1.83 16.16
CA PHE A 350 -2.97 0.77 17.13
C PHE A 350 -2.45 1.15 18.52
N GLY A 351 -1.57 2.15 18.62
CA GLY A 351 -1.11 2.65 19.91
C GLY A 351 -2.26 3.23 20.73
N PHE A 352 -3.21 3.94 20.10
CA PHE A 352 -4.40 4.45 20.79
C PHE A 352 -5.29 3.31 21.30
N VAL A 353 -5.48 2.28 20.48
CA VAL A 353 -6.30 1.10 20.83
C VAL A 353 -5.68 0.35 22.02
N ILE A 354 -4.36 0.12 21.98
CA ILE A 354 -3.62 -0.58 23.04
C ILE A 354 -3.63 0.22 24.33
N LEU A 355 -3.36 1.53 24.30
CA LEU A 355 -3.36 2.38 25.49
C LEU A 355 -4.77 2.55 26.08
N GLY A 356 -5.80 2.69 25.23
CA GLY A 356 -7.20 2.74 25.67
C GLY A 356 -7.62 1.44 26.36
N PHE A 357 -7.27 0.29 25.79
CA PHE A 357 -7.57 -1.00 26.41
C PHE A 357 -6.78 -1.22 27.70
N ALA A 358 -5.52 -0.81 27.75
CA ALA A 358 -4.72 -0.89 28.96
C ALA A 358 -5.25 0.00 30.09
N LEU A 359 -5.82 1.16 29.75
CA LEU A 359 -6.49 2.04 30.70
C LEU A 359 -7.74 1.38 31.28
N GLN A 360 -8.56 0.72 30.44
CA GLN A 360 -9.72 -0.06 30.89
C GLN A 360 -9.34 -1.19 31.85
N LEU A 361 -8.16 -1.79 31.64
CA LEU A 361 -7.59 -2.83 32.50
C LEU A 361 -6.84 -2.29 33.72
N ASN A 362 -6.84 -0.98 33.94
CA ASN A 362 -6.10 -0.31 35.03
C ASN A 362 -4.59 -0.64 35.06
N LEU A 363 -3.97 -0.91 33.91
CA LEU A 363 -2.53 -1.23 33.81
C LEU A 363 -1.62 0.00 33.95
N MET A 364 -2.20 1.20 33.88
CA MET A 364 -1.48 2.45 34.03
C MET A 364 -2.42 3.59 34.46
N PRO A 365 -1.88 4.66 35.08
CA PRO A 365 -2.67 5.85 35.39
C PRO A 365 -3.23 6.55 34.14
N GLU A 366 -4.41 7.15 34.27
CA GLU A 366 -5.07 7.90 33.18
C GLU A 366 -4.19 9.04 32.64
N GLU A 367 -3.51 9.76 33.52
CA GLU A 367 -2.61 10.85 33.15
C GLU A 367 -1.48 10.37 32.22
N LEU A 368 -0.87 9.22 32.55
CA LEU A 368 0.20 8.63 31.74
C LEU A 368 -0.34 8.15 30.39
N SER A 369 -1.52 7.52 30.37
CA SER A 369 -2.18 7.09 29.13
C SER A 369 -2.44 8.28 28.21
N ASN A 370 -3.01 9.38 28.76
CA ASN A 370 -3.30 10.60 28.01
C ASN A 370 -2.02 11.28 27.48
N GLN A 371 -0.95 11.32 28.28
CA GLN A 371 0.36 11.80 27.82
C GLN A 371 0.89 10.96 26.65
N MET A 372 0.80 9.64 26.73
CA MET A 372 1.26 8.75 25.66
C MET A 372 0.39 8.83 24.40
N MET A 373 -0.92 9.03 24.53
CA MET A 373 -1.80 9.33 23.39
C MET A 373 -1.39 10.64 22.70
N ALA A 374 -1.05 11.68 23.47
CA ALA A 374 -0.53 12.93 22.92
C ALA A 374 0.82 12.74 22.19
N VAL A 375 1.73 11.94 22.74
CA VAL A 375 3.00 11.55 22.09
C VAL A 375 2.74 10.87 20.75
N ILE A 376 1.81 9.90 20.69
CA ILE A 376 1.45 9.21 19.44
C ILE A 376 0.91 10.21 18.40
N ALA A 377 0.00 11.09 18.82
CA ALA A 377 -0.60 12.07 17.93
C ALA A 377 0.44 13.05 17.34
N ILE A 378 1.32 13.60 18.20
CA ILE A 378 2.38 14.52 17.76
C ILE A 378 3.39 13.81 16.87
N SER A 379 3.73 12.55 17.18
CA SER A 379 4.57 11.69 16.34
C SER A 379 4.00 11.52 14.91
N MET A 380 2.69 11.25 14.79
CA MET A 380 2.01 11.16 13.50
C MET A 380 2.03 12.49 12.73
N VAL A 381 1.68 13.60 13.40
CA VAL A 381 1.70 14.94 12.78
C VAL A 381 3.12 15.32 12.35
N GLY A 382 4.14 14.92 13.11
CA GLY A 382 5.55 15.19 12.82
C GLY A 382 6.12 14.41 11.62
N THR A 383 5.50 13.29 11.24
CA THR A 383 6.05 12.36 10.22
C THR A 383 6.32 13.01 8.86
N PRO A 384 5.38 13.77 8.25
CA PRO A 384 5.63 14.40 6.95
C PRO A 384 6.78 15.41 7.02
N PHE A 385 6.94 16.10 8.14
CA PHE A 385 8.04 17.04 8.35
C PHE A 385 9.37 16.31 8.44
N LEU A 386 9.43 15.16 9.12
CA LEU A 386 10.63 14.30 9.13
C LEU A 386 10.98 13.82 7.72
N LEU A 387 9.99 13.43 6.91
CA LEU A 387 10.22 13.05 5.52
C LEU A 387 10.70 14.22 4.66
N LEU A 388 10.14 15.42 4.84
CA LEU A 388 10.60 16.63 4.15
C LEU A 388 12.02 17.04 4.57
N ILE A 389 12.35 16.90 5.85
CA ILE A 389 13.70 17.11 6.37
C ILE A 389 14.66 16.11 5.71
N ASN A 390 14.27 14.84 5.61
CA ASN A 390 15.09 13.85 4.92
C ASN A 390 15.35 14.25 3.47
N GLU A 391 14.30 14.55 2.71
CA GLU A 391 14.39 14.89 1.28
C GLU A 391 15.20 16.17 1.02
N LYS A 392 15.07 17.20 1.87
CA LYS A 392 15.71 18.51 1.66
C LYS A 392 17.07 18.67 2.32
N LEU A 393 17.29 18.05 3.47
CA LEU A 393 18.46 18.33 4.32
C LEU A 393 19.40 17.12 4.50
N ILE A 394 18.89 15.88 4.42
CA ILE A 394 19.69 14.70 4.73
C ILE A 394 20.10 13.96 3.47
N ASP A 395 19.14 13.61 2.60
CA ASP A 395 19.37 12.90 1.34
C ASP A 395 20.44 13.58 0.45
N PRO A 396 20.50 14.92 0.32
CA PRO A 396 21.55 15.57 -0.48
C PRO A 396 22.99 15.34 0.04
N TYR A 397 23.16 15.00 1.32
CA TYR A 397 24.47 14.84 1.96
C TYR A 397 24.81 13.38 2.29
N PHE A 398 23.81 12.58 2.65
CA PHE A 398 23.91 11.19 3.13
C PHE A 398 23.19 10.16 2.26
N GLY A 399 22.30 10.58 1.36
CA GLY A 399 21.80 9.72 0.31
C GLY A 399 22.95 9.23 -0.56
N VAL A 400 22.71 8.31 -1.49
CA VAL A 400 23.74 7.88 -2.45
C VAL A 400 24.31 9.13 -3.11
N LYS A 401 25.46 9.59 -2.59
CA LYS A 401 26.30 10.57 -3.24
C LYS A 401 26.45 9.98 -4.62
N GLU A 402 26.05 10.73 -5.63
CA GLU A 402 26.71 10.61 -6.91
C GLU A 402 28.19 10.46 -6.60
N LYS A 403 28.70 9.24 -6.71
CA LYS A 403 30.12 8.99 -6.81
C LYS A 403 30.51 9.38 -8.23
N GLN A 404 30.09 10.56 -8.65
CA GLN A 404 30.82 11.39 -9.59
C GLN A 404 31.93 12.00 -8.72
N PRO A 405 33.21 11.69 -8.98
CA PRO A 405 34.25 12.54 -8.46
C PRO A 405 33.98 13.95 -9.00
N LYS A 406 33.67 14.89 -8.11
CA LYS A 406 33.41 16.31 -8.43
C LYS A 406 34.60 17.05 -9.07
N ASP A 407 35.69 16.35 -9.40
CA ASP A 407 36.93 16.89 -9.96
C ASP A 407 37.19 16.50 -11.43
N LYS A 408 36.18 16.07 -12.19
CA LYS A 408 36.28 16.04 -13.66
C LYS A 408 35.06 16.66 -14.33
N TYR A 409 35.08 17.98 -14.43
CA TYR A 409 34.51 18.67 -15.59
C TYR A 409 35.47 18.53 -16.79
N ASP A 410 35.80 17.30 -17.16
CA ASP A 410 36.38 16.97 -18.45
C ASP A 410 35.39 15.98 -19.09
N SER A 411 34.74 16.42 -20.17
CA SER A 411 33.88 15.69 -21.10
C SER A 411 33.29 14.35 -20.63
N ILE A 412 31.97 14.32 -20.43
CA ILE A 412 31.21 13.06 -20.55
C ILE A 412 31.31 12.63 -22.02
N ASP A 413 32.31 11.82 -22.36
CA ASP A 413 32.53 11.33 -23.74
C ASP A 413 31.63 10.13 -24.12
N GLU A 414 30.86 9.56 -23.20
CA GLU A 414 29.84 8.56 -23.53
C GLU A 414 28.46 9.19 -23.74
N HIS A 415 28.27 9.75 -24.92
CA HIS A 415 26.94 10.12 -25.42
C HIS A 415 26.25 8.86 -25.96
N ASN A 416 25.28 8.33 -25.20
CA ASN A 416 24.44 7.25 -25.70
C ASN A 416 23.31 7.84 -26.55
N ASP A 417 23.07 7.26 -27.72
CA ASP A 417 21.98 7.66 -28.60
C ASP A 417 20.58 7.38 -27.99
N VAL A 418 20.51 6.55 -26.94
CA VAL A 418 19.27 6.10 -26.30
C VAL A 418 19.28 6.42 -24.80
N VAL A 419 18.21 7.09 -24.34
CA VAL A 419 17.92 7.31 -22.92
C VAL A 419 16.64 6.56 -22.56
N ILE A 420 16.63 5.87 -21.43
CA ILE A 420 15.51 5.04 -20.97
C ILE A 420 15.15 5.45 -19.55
N ALA A 421 13.92 5.92 -19.34
CA ALA A 421 13.41 6.23 -18.01
C ALA A 421 12.56 5.08 -17.47
N GLY A 422 13.01 4.49 -16.37
CA GLY A 422 12.38 3.37 -15.68
C GLY A 422 12.99 2.01 -16.05
N PHE A 423 13.60 1.35 -15.06
CA PHE A 423 14.08 -0.03 -15.14
C PHE A 423 13.11 -0.99 -14.41
N GLY A 424 11.81 -0.84 -14.68
CA GLY A 424 10.78 -1.79 -14.24
C GLY A 424 10.84 -3.13 -14.98
N ASN A 425 9.80 -3.95 -14.87
CA ASN A 425 9.67 -5.20 -15.64
C ASN A 425 9.74 -4.94 -17.15
N PHE A 426 9.09 -3.86 -17.60
CA PHE A 426 9.08 -3.45 -19.00
C PHE A 426 10.45 -2.90 -19.45
N GLY A 427 10.98 -1.89 -18.75
CA GLY A 427 12.24 -1.25 -19.12
C GLY A 427 13.46 -2.16 -19.03
N SER A 428 13.52 -3.05 -18.03
CA SER A 428 14.62 -4.03 -17.90
C SER A 428 14.73 -4.98 -19.09
N THR A 429 13.60 -5.35 -19.69
CA THR A 429 13.55 -6.20 -20.89
C THR A 429 14.08 -5.46 -22.11
N ILE A 430 13.69 -4.19 -22.28
CA ILE A 430 14.18 -3.32 -23.36
C ILE A 430 15.68 -3.11 -23.24
N VAL A 431 16.16 -2.75 -22.05
CA VAL A 431 17.58 -2.47 -21.81
C VAL A 431 18.45 -3.70 -22.11
N ARG A 432 18.01 -4.89 -21.68
CA ARG A 432 18.70 -6.15 -21.98
C ARG A 432 18.72 -6.45 -23.48
N LEU A 433 17.60 -6.26 -24.18
CA LEU A 433 17.51 -6.46 -25.62
C LEU A 433 18.45 -5.53 -26.39
N LEU A 434 18.46 -4.24 -26.06
CA LEU A 434 19.34 -3.25 -26.71
C LEU A 434 20.82 -3.57 -26.47
N LYS A 435 21.19 -3.92 -25.24
CA LYS A 435 22.56 -4.29 -24.89
C LYS A 435 23.04 -5.53 -25.65
N THR A 436 22.20 -6.57 -25.78
CA THR A 436 22.55 -7.76 -26.57
C THR A 436 22.81 -7.42 -28.05
N ASN A 437 22.20 -6.36 -28.57
CA ASN A 437 22.43 -5.86 -29.92
C ASN A 437 23.55 -4.80 -30.01
N GLY A 438 24.39 -4.66 -28.97
CA GLY A 438 25.51 -3.72 -28.95
C GLY A 438 25.12 -2.25 -28.78
N ILE A 439 23.85 -1.96 -28.52
CA ILE A 439 23.36 -0.59 -28.31
C ILE A 439 23.49 -0.25 -26.82
N LYS A 440 24.36 0.71 -26.51
CA LYS A 440 24.47 1.30 -25.18
C LYS A 440 23.32 2.28 -24.96
N ALA A 441 22.74 2.25 -23.76
CA ALA A 441 21.66 3.15 -23.36
C ALA A 441 21.95 3.73 -21.98
N THR A 442 21.61 5.00 -21.79
CA THR A 442 21.57 5.65 -20.48
C THR A 442 20.26 5.33 -19.80
N VAL A 443 20.28 4.78 -18.59
CA VAL A 443 19.06 4.41 -17.85
C VAL A 443 18.85 5.35 -16.66
N LEU A 444 17.62 5.81 -16.44
CA LEU A 444 17.20 6.57 -15.26
C LEU A 444 16.28 5.70 -14.40
N ASP A 445 16.55 5.59 -13.10
CA ASP A 445 15.66 4.88 -12.16
C ASP A 445 15.61 5.57 -10.79
N MET A 446 14.46 5.43 -10.11
CA MET A 446 14.17 5.99 -8.79
C MET A 446 14.57 5.08 -7.63
N ASP A 447 14.90 3.82 -7.91
CA ASP A 447 15.30 2.81 -6.92
C ASP A 447 16.83 2.65 -6.93
N SER A 448 17.52 3.30 -6.00
CA SER A 448 18.99 3.28 -5.92
C SER A 448 19.57 1.88 -5.76
N ASP A 449 18.90 0.98 -5.02
CA ASP A 449 19.31 -0.43 -4.89
C ASP A 449 19.35 -1.13 -6.26
N ARG A 450 18.40 -0.77 -7.14
CA ARG A 450 18.34 -1.26 -8.52
C ARG A 450 19.43 -0.66 -9.37
N VAL A 451 19.67 0.65 -9.25
CA VAL A 451 20.76 1.36 -9.93
C VAL A 451 22.11 0.73 -9.61
N ASP A 452 22.39 0.45 -8.33
CA ASP A 452 23.64 -0.18 -7.90
C ASP A 452 23.81 -1.59 -8.46
N SER A 453 22.73 -2.37 -8.50
CA SER A 453 22.72 -3.69 -9.11
C SER A 453 23.03 -3.62 -10.61
N LEU A 454 22.49 -2.63 -11.31
CA LEU A 454 22.70 -2.45 -12.75
C LEU A 454 24.08 -1.94 -13.12
N ARG A 455 24.65 -1.06 -12.30
CA ARG A 455 26.04 -0.63 -12.45
C ARG A 455 27.00 -1.81 -12.34
N LYS A 456 26.77 -2.74 -11.40
CA LYS A 456 27.54 -4.00 -11.29
C LYS A 456 27.40 -4.90 -12.51
N MET A 457 26.30 -4.77 -13.26
CA MET A 457 26.07 -5.48 -14.52
C MET A 457 26.62 -4.72 -15.76
N GLY A 458 27.29 -3.58 -15.56
CA GLY A 458 27.93 -2.79 -16.62
C GLY A 458 26.97 -1.90 -17.41
N PHE A 459 25.87 -1.45 -16.81
CA PHE A 459 24.98 -0.44 -17.41
C PHE A 459 25.32 0.97 -16.92
N THR A 460 25.22 1.96 -17.81
CA THR A 460 25.28 3.38 -17.46
C THR A 460 23.93 3.81 -16.90
N VAL A 461 23.81 3.83 -15.56
CA VAL A 461 22.56 4.12 -14.86
C VAL A 461 22.72 5.30 -13.91
N TYR A 462 21.80 6.25 -14.02
CA TYR A 462 21.67 7.38 -13.11
C TYR A 462 20.48 7.18 -12.18
N TYR A 463 20.69 7.54 -10.92
CA TYR A 463 19.66 7.55 -9.91
C TYR A 463 18.97 8.91 -9.90
N GLY A 464 17.65 8.93 -9.92
CA GLY A 464 16.87 10.14 -9.69
C GLY A 464 15.54 10.20 -10.43
N ASP A 465 14.79 11.25 -10.13
CA ASP A 465 13.45 11.48 -10.68
C ASP A 465 13.53 12.03 -12.09
N ALA A 466 13.06 11.24 -13.06
CA ALA A 466 12.97 11.62 -14.45
C ALA A 466 12.01 12.81 -14.68
N SER A 467 11.17 13.17 -13.69
CA SER A 467 10.35 14.40 -13.70
C SER A 467 11.17 15.68 -13.52
N ARG A 468 12.49 15.60 -13.28
CA ARG A 468 13.38 16.75 -13.13
C ARG A 468 14.16 17.02 -14.42
N LEU A 469 13.95 18.20 -15.00
CA LEU A 469 14.61 18.63 -16.25
C LEU A 469 16.14 18.55 -16.18
N GLU A 470 16.76 18.96 -15.06
CA GLU A 470 18.21 18.92 -14.89
C GLU A 470 18.77 17.49 -14.95
N LEU A 471 18.02 16.50 -14.45
CA LEU A 471 18.42 15.09 -14.54
C LEU A 471 18.32 14.59 -15.99
N LEU A 472 17.29 14.99 -16.73
CA LEU A 472 17.14 14.65 -18.14
C LEU A 472 18.30 15.20 -18.99
N LYS A 473 18.72 16.45 -18.74
CA LYS A 473 19.91 17.03 -19.38
C LYS A 473 21.17 16.26 -19.02
N ALA A 474 21.39 15.98 -17.73
CA ALA A 474 22.53 15.20 -17.26
C ALA A 474 22.56 13.77 -17.83
N ALA A 475 21.41 13.20 -18.15
CA ALA A 475 21.27 11.90 -18.81
C ALA A 475 21.67 11.90 -20.30
N GLY A 476 21.93 13.08 -20.87
CA GLY A 476 22.27 13.25 -22.28
C GLY A 476 21.07 13.46 -23.20
N CYS A 477 19.90 13.87 -22.67
CA CYS A 477 18.71 14.12 -23.51
C CYS A 477 18.93 15.25 -24.54
N ASP A 478 19.91 16.13 -24.36
CA ASP A 478 20.25 17.17 -25.33
C ASP A 478 20.82 16.63 -26.66
N ASN A 479 21.47 15.45 -26.61
CA ASN A 479 22.19 14.87 -27.74
C ASN A 479 21.65 13.49 -28.15
N ALA A 480 20.79 12.88 -27.33
CA ALA A 480 20.22 11.58 -27.61
C ALA A 480 19.22 11.65 -28.78
N LYS A 481 19.08 10.53 -29.49
CA LYS A 481 18.16 10.39 -30.65
C LYS A 481 16.83 9.80 -30.22
N LEU A 482 16.83 8.97 -29.18
CA LEU A 482 15.69 8.19 -28.73
C LEU A 482 15.52 8.28 -27.22
N PHE A 483 14.32 8.60 -26.78
CA PHE A 483 13.89 8.51 -25.40
C PHE A 483 12.84 7.41 -25.24
N ILE A 484 13.04 6.48 -24.32
CA ILE A 484 12.08 5.43 -23.99
C ILE A 484 11.47 5.70 -22.62
N ALA A 485 10.20 6.07 -22.59
CA ALA A 485 9.44 6.35 -21.37
C ALA A 485 8.80 5.05 -20.85
N ALA A 486 9.49 4.36 -19.93
CA ALA A 486 9.15 3.03 -19.41
C ALA A 486 8.80 3.01 -17.91
N ILE A 487 8.49 4.17 -17.31
CA ILE A 487 8.19 4.31 -15.88
C ILE A 487 6.90 3.56 -15.51
N ASP A 488 6.89 2.85 -14.37
CA ASP A 488 5.77 2.02 -13.94
C ASP A 488 4.50 2.82 -13.58
N ASN A 489 4.65 4.05 -13.07
CA ASN A 489 3.53 4.94 -12.75
C ASN A 489 3.08 5.71 -14.01
N PRO A 490 1.85 5.48 -14.53
CA PRO A 490 1.39 6.11 -15.76
C PRO A 490 1.39 7.65 -15.71
N ARG A 491 1.02 8.24 -14.56
CA ARG A 491 0.98 9.71 -14.41
C ARG A 491 2.37 10.32 -14.53
N VAL A 492 3.34 9.77 -13.80
CA VAL A 492 4.74 10.22 -13.87
C VAL A 492 5.30 9.99 -15.26
N ASN A 493 4.98 8.85 -15.91
CA ASN A 493 5.43 8.58 -17.27
C ASN A 493 4.93 9.63 -18.27
N LEU A 494 3.67 10.04 -18.15
CA LEU A 494 3.06 11.09 -18.96
C LEU A 494 3.67 12.48 -18.70
N GLU A 495 3.89 12.84 -17.43
CA GLU A 495 4.57 14.10 -17.06
C GLU A 495 5.99 14.19 -17.66
N VAL A 496 6.74 13.08 -17.64
CA VAL A 496 8.06 13.01 -18.25
C VAL A 496 7.98 13.15 -19.78
N VAL A 497 7.03 12.48 -20.42
CA VAL A 497 6.79 12.61 -21.86
C VAL A 497 6.47 14.06 -22.25
N GLU A 498 5.61 14.74 -21.48
CA GLU A 498 5.29 16.14 -21.70
C GLU A 498 6.53 17.04 -21.58
N MET A 499 7.35 16.84 -20.55
CA MET A 499 8.61 17.57 -20.39
C MET A 499 9.58 17.33 -21.54
N ILE A 500 9.73 16.07 -21.98
CA ILE A 500 10.61 15.73 -23.11
C ILE A 500 10.16 16.46 -24.36
N LYS A 501 8.86 16.44 -24.67
CA LYS A 501 8.32 17.16 -25.83
C LYS A 501 8.54 18.67 -25.76
N LYS A 502 8.43 19.25 -24.57
CA LYS A 502 8.59 20.69 -24.35
C LYS A 502 10.04 21.16 -24.44
N HIS A 503 10.97 20.41 -23.87
CA HIS A 503 12.37 20.83 -23.72
C HIS A 503 13.32 20.22 -24.75
N PHE A 504 13.00 19.04 -25.27
CA PHE A 504 13.82 18.31 -26.23
C PHE A 504 12.99 17.88 -27.45
N PRO A 505 12.50 18.83 -28.26
CA PRO A 505 11.60 18.52 -29.39
C PRO A 505 12.25 17.67 -30.50
N HIS A 506 13.58 17.54 -30.50
CA HIS A 506 14.33 16.71 -31.44
C HIS A 506 14.32 15.22 -31.08
N LEU A 507 14.06 14.87 -29.82
CA LEU A 507 14.08 13.50 -29.32
C LEU A 507 12.87 12.73 -29.83
N LYS A 508 13.10 11.56 -30.44
CA LYS A 508 12.01 10.62 -30.71
C LYS A 508 11.60 9.93 -29.40
N VAL A 509 10.32 9.94 -29.08
CA VAL A 509 9.79 9.35 -27.84
C VAL A 509 9.06 8.03 -28.14
N LEU A 510 9.49 6.94 -27.52
CA LEU A 510 8.75 5.69 -27.45
C LEU A 510 8.17 5.55 -26.04
N ALA A 511 6.85 5.46 -25.90
CA ALA A 511 6.21 5.48 -24.60
C ALA A 511 5.52 4.16 -24.26
N ARG A 512 5.69 3.68 -23.01
CA ARG A 512 4.87 2.61 -22.44
C ARG A 512 3.49 3.15 -22.10
N ALA A 513 2.46 2.42 -22.52
CA ALA A 513 1.09 2.56 -22.04
C ALA A 513 0.71 1.32 -21.21
N ARG A 514 0.22 1.49 -19.98
CA ARG A 514 -0.18 0.33 -19.16
C ARG A 514 -1.52 -0.24 -19.61
N ASN A 515 -2.42 0.63 -20.08
CA ASN A 515 -3.74 0.26 -20.57
C ASN A 515 -4.20 1.15 -21.75
N ARG A 516 -5.45 0.96 -22.22
CA ARG A 516 -6.04 1.77 -23.32
C ARG A 516 -6.25 3.25 -22.94
N SER A 517 -6.58 3.55 -21.68
CA SER A 517 -6.74 4.94 -21.20
C SER A 517 -5.43 5.72 -21.30
N ASP A 518 -4.33 5.12 -20.86
CA ASP A 518 -3.01 5.77 -20.94
C ASP A 518 -2.57 5.96 -22.40
N ALA A 519 -2.92 5.02 -23.28
CA ALA A 519 -2.67 5.15 -24.72
C ALA A 519 -3.42 6.34 -25.33
N PHE A 520 -4.66 6.57 -24.90
CA PHE A 520 -5.40 7.76 -25.33
C PHE A 520 -4.72 9.05 -24.84
N GLU A 521 -4.25 9.10 -23.59
CA GLU A 521 -3.55 10.28 -23.06
C GLU A 521 -2.24 10.57 -23.82
N LEU A 522 -1.49 9.53 -24.20
CA LEU A 522 -0.30 9.68 -25.05
C LEU A 522 -0.65 10.21 -26.46
N LEU A 523 -1.75 9.74 -27.04
CA LEU A 523 -2.24 10.23 -28.33
C LEU A 523 -2.69 11.69 -28.27
N ASP A 524 -3.37 12.09 -27.20
CA ASP A 524 -3.79 13.47 -26.95
C ASP A 524 -2.57 14.40 -26.85
N MET A 525 -1.47 13.89 -26.28
CA MET A 525 -0.17 14.57 -26.26
C MET A 525 0.57 14.54 -27.61
N GLY A 526 0.02 13.89 -28.63
CA GLY A 526 0.62 13.76 -29.96
C GLY A 526 1.77 12.74 -30.03
N VAL A 527 1.85 11.79 -29.10
CA VAL A 527 2.80 10.66 -29.12
C VAL A 527 2.13 9.47 -29.78
N LYS A 528 2.54 9.17 -31.02
CA LYS A 528 1.97 8.04 -31.80
C LYS A 528 2.73 6.73 -31.55
N ASP A 529 4.00 6.81 -31.20
CA ASP A 529 4.86 5.65 -30.93
C ASP A 529 4.69 5.20 -29.46
N PHE A 530 3.55 4.59 -29.15
CA PHE A 530 3.30 3.99 -27.83
C PHE A 530 3.15 2.46 -27.91
N TYR A 531 3.52 1.79 -26.83
CA TYR A 531 3.47 0.33 -26.72
C TYR A 531 2.69 -0.06 -25.48
N ARG A 532 1.61 -0.83 -25.67
CA ARG A 532 0.81 -1.34 -24.55
C ARG A 532 1.46 -2.55 -23.92
N GLU A 533 1.70 -2.47 -22.62
CA GLU A 533 2.50 -3.41 -21.85
C GLU A 533 2.13 -4.89 -22.06
N ASN A 534 0.84 -5.21 -22.04
CA ASN A 534 0.36 -6.59 -22.09
C ASN A 534 -0.13 -7.04 -23.48
N MET A 535 -0.19 -6.15 -24.48
CA MET A 535 -0.87 -6.47 -25.74
C MET A 535 -0.17 -7.60 -26.49
N TYR A 536 1.15 -7.46 -26.69
CA TYR A 536 1.94 -8.42 -27.43
C TYR A 536 1.97 -9.79 -26.75
N SER A 537 2.16 -9.84 -25.42
CA SER A 537 2.19 -11.10 -24.67
C SER A 537 0.83 -11.79 -24.63
N ALA A 538 -0.26 -11.04 -24.44
CA ALA A 538 -1.62 -11.60 -24.44
C ALA A 538 -2.02 -12.20 -25.79
N VAL A 539 -1.70 -11.51 -26.89
CA VAL A 539 -1.98 -12.05 -28.24
C VAL A 539 -1.09 -13.25 -28.54
N HIS A 540 0.17 -13.25 -28.13
CA HIS A 540 1.05 -14.41 -28.33
C HIS A 540 0.53 -15.66 -27.61
N LEU A 541 0.05 -15.50 -26.36
CA LEU A 541 -0.61 -16.58 -25.63
C LEU A 541 -1.90 -17.03 -26.34
N GLY A 542 -2.68 -16.09 -26.88
CA GLY A 542 -3.85 -16.41 -27.69
C GLY A 542 -3.52 -17.22 -28.95
N VAL A 543 -2.40 -16.92 -29.61
CA VAL A 543 -1.89 -17.70 -30.75
C VAL A 543 -1.55 -19.13 -30.32
N ASP A 544 -0.81 -19.30 -29.22
CA ASP A 544 -0.47 -20.65 -28.74
C ASP A 544 -1.72 -21.42 -28.28
N ALA A 545 -2.71 -20.75 -27.67
CA ALA A 545 -4.00 -21.35 -27.34
C ALA A 545 -4.77 -21.82 -28.59
N LEU A 546 -4.78 -21.03 -29.67
CA LEU A 546 -5.37 -21.45 -30.94
C LEU A 546 -4.64 -22.68 -31.52
N VAL A 547 -3.32 -22.71 -31.42
CA VAL A 547 -2.53 -23.86 -31.87
C VAL A 547 -2.89 -25.12 -31.09
N GLU A 548 -3.01 -25.01 -29.77
CA GLU A 548 -3.39 -26.14 -28.91
C GLU A 548 -4.83 -26.63 -29.17
N LEU A 549 -5.72 -25.71 -29.59
CA LEU A 549 -7.08 -26.04 -30.05
C LEU A 549 -7.13 -26.60 -31.48
N GLY A 550 -5.98 -26.87 -32.10
CA GLY A 550 -5.87 -27.54 -33.40
C GLY A 550 -5.75 -26.61 -34.61
N HIS A 551 -5.58 -25.30 -34.41
CA HIS A 551 -5.29 -24.38 -35.53
C HIS A 551 -3.83 -24.49 -35.98
N ARG A 552 -3.57 -24.31 -37.28
CA ARG A 552 -2.19 -24.28 -37.81
C ARG A 552 -1.42 -23.08 -37.28
N ARG A 553 -0.17 -23.30 -36.84
CA ARG A 553 0.69 -22.25 -36.24
C ARG A 553 0.86 -21.02 -37.14
N TYR A 554 1.10 -21.21 -38.43
CA TYR A 554 1.22 -20.07 -39.35
C TYR A 554 -0.09 -19.25 -39.43
N THR A 555 -1.24 -19.93 -39.49
CA THR A 555 -2.55 -19.26 -39.55
C THR A 555 -2.85 -18.51 -38.26
N ALA A 556 -2.64 -19.16 -37.10
CA ALA A 556 -2.84 -18.54 -35.79
C ALA A 556 -1.91 -17.32 -35.60
N THR A 557 -0.61 -17.43 -35.91
CA THR A 557 0.33 -16.31 -35.84
C THR A 557 -0.09 -15.15 -36.74
N ARG A 558 -0.50 -15.44 -37.99
CA ARG A 558 -1.02 -14.42 -38.93
C ARG A 558 -2.26 -13.73 -38.39
N GLN A 559 -3.19 -14.47 -37.79
CA GLN A 559 -4.38 -13.93 -37.14
C GLN A 559 -4.03 -13.04 -35.95
N GLY A 560 -3.10 -13.48 -35.09
CA GLY A 560 -2.60 -12.69 -33.96
C GLY A 560 -1.98 -11.37 -34.41
N GLN A 561 -1.12 -11.39 -35.42
CA GLN A 561 -0.52 -10.18 -35.99
C GLN A 561 -1.59 -9.22 -36.56
N ARG A 562 -2.60 -9.75 -37.26
CA ARG A 562 -3.71 -8.94 -37.77
C ARG A 562 -4.55 -8.35 -36.64
N PHE A 563 -4.85 -9.14 -35.62
CA PHE A 563 -5.56 -8.68 -34.42
C PHE A 563 -4.84 -7.50 -33.78
N MET A 564 -3.52 -7.59 -33.57
CA MET A 564 -2.73 -6.48 -33.01
C MET A 564 -2.84 -5.23 -33.87
N LYS A 565 -2.63 -5.36 -35.19
CA LYS A 565 -2.69 -4.24 -36.13
C LYS A 565 -4.04 -3.53 -36.13
N TYR A 566 -5.14 -4.29 -36.12
CA TYR A 566 -6.48 -3.71 -36.09
C TYR A 566 -6.76 -3.00 -34.77
N ASP A 567 -6.38 -3.61 -33.65
CA ASP A 567 -6.60 -3.02 -32.34
C ASP A 567 -5.78 -1.72 -32.15
N GLU A 568 -4.53 -1.68 -32.63
CA GLU A 568 -3.72 -0.44 -32.64
C GLU A 568 -4.36 0.67 -33.48
N GLN A 569 -4.91 0.35 -34.65
CA GLN A 569 -5.64 1.32 -35.49
C GLN A 569 -6.94 1.79 -34.84
N SER A 570 -7.65 0.88 -34.16
CA SER A 570 -8.89 1.17 -33.46
C SER A 570 -8.66 2.19 -32.34
N ILE A 571 -7.55 2.08 -31.60
CA ILE A 571 -7.21 3.05 -30.56
C ILE A 571 -7.13 4.47 -31.10
N ALA A 572 -6.49 4.68 -32.26
CA ALA A 572 -6.38 6.01 -32.85
C ALA A 572 -7.76 6.60 -33.20
N ARG A 573 -8.66 5.80 -33.79
CA ARG A 573 -10.03 6.22 -34.13
C ARG A 573 -10.90 6.46 -32.89
N LEU A 574 -10.71 5.65 -31.85
CA LEU A 574 -11.42 5.80 -30.58
C LEU A 574 -10.95 7.02 -29.79
N ALA A 575 -9.66 7.36 -29.86
CA ALA A 575 -9.10 8.54 -29.22
C ALA A 575 -9.78 9.82 -29.71
N GLU A 576 -9.99 9.96 -31.03
CA GLU A 576 -10.65 11.12 -31.64
C GLU A 576 -12.05 11.41 -31.06
N LYS A 577 -12.76 10.36 -30.63
CA LYS A 577 -14.14 10.45 -30.12
C LYS A 577 -14.24 10.31 -28.60
N ARG A 578 -13.12 10.21 -27.88
CA ARG A 578 -13.07 9.91 -26.43
C ARG A 578 -13.85 10.91 -25.57
N HIS A 579 -13.86 12.19 -25.97
CA HIS A 579 -14.52 13.25 -25.20
C HIS A 579 -16.05 13.30 -25.39
N ASP A 580 -16.60 12.58 -26.37
CA ASP A 580 -18.04 12.40 -26.54
C ASP A 580 -18.43 10.95 -26.23
N LYS A 581 -19.06 10.74 -25.06
CA LYS A 581 -19.45 9.41 -24.58
C LYS A 581 -20.35 8.66 -25.56
N LYS A 582 -21.27 9.34 -26.27
CA LYS A 582 -22.16 8.68 -27.24
C LYS A 582 -21.40 8.28 -28.49
N ALA A 583 -20.59 9.19 -29.03
CA ALA A 583 -19.79 8.92 -30.22
C ALA A 583 -18.74 7.83 -29.95
N PHE A 584 -18.11 7.83 -28.78
CA PHE A 584 -17.15 6.80 -28.36
C PHE A 584 -17.80 5.42 -28.30
N LEU A 585 -18.96 5.28 -27.66
CA LEU A 585 -19.65 3.98 -27.53
C LEU A 585 -20.11 3.44 -28.89
N MET A 586 -20.61 4.31 -29.76
CA MET A 586 -21.01 3.94 -31.12
C MET A 586 -19.82 3.41 -31.92
N THR A 587 -18.71 4.16 -31.92
CA THR A 587 -17.49 3.74 -32.64
C THR A 587 -16.83 2.52 -32.01
N ALA A 588 -16.83 2.37 -30.68
CA ALA A 588 -16.34 1.15 -30.04
C ALA A 588 -17.11 -0.10 -30.50
N LYS A 589 -18.43 0.01 -30.66
CA LYS A 589 -19.26 -1.09 -31.15
C LYS A 589 -18.99 -1.39 -32.62
N GLU A 590 -18.90 -0.36 -33.47
CA GLU A 590 -18.55 -0.48 -34.89
C GLU A 590 -17.19 -1.16 -35.08
N GLU A 591 -16.19 -0.77 -34.29
CA GLU A 591 -14.84 -1.33 -34.35
C GLU A 591 -14.79 -2.82 -33.96
N ILE A 592 -15.53 -3.21 -32.92
CA ILE A 592 -15.64 -4.62 -32.51
C ILE A 592 -16.28 -5.44 -33.62
N GLU A 593 -17.40 -4.98 -34.17
CA GLU A 593 -18.12 -5.69 -35.23
C GLU A 593 -17.28 -5.81 -36.51
N MET A 594 -16.58 -4.73 -36.88
CA MET A 594 -15.65 -4.72 -38.01
C MET A 594 -14.49 -5.69 -37.80
N GLN A 595 -13.90 -5.70 -36.59
CA GLN A 595 -12.80 -6.59 -36.26
C GLN A 595 -13.21 -8.07 -36.30
N GLU A 596 -14.38 -8.41 -35.76
CA GLU A 596 -14.95 -9.76 -35.84
C GLU A 596 -15.19 -10.19 -37.28
N GLN A 597 -15.79 -9.33 -38.11
CA GLN A 597 -16.04 -9.63 -39.53
C GLN A 597 -14.74 -9.83 -40.30
N LEU A 598 -13.72 -8.99 -40.09
CA LEU A 598 -12.42 -9.10 -40.76
C LEU A 598 -11.68 -10.39 -40.38
N LEU A 599 -11.64 -10.73 -39.09
CA LEU A 599 -10.99 -11.95 -38.61
C LEU A 599 -11.73 -13.21 -39.08
N ARG A 600 -13.07 -13.15 -39.14
CA ARG A 600 -13.90 -14.24 -39.65
C ARG A 600 -13.70 -14.47 -41.14
N ASN A 601 -13.70 -13.40 -41.95
CA ASN A 601 -13.44 -13.50 -43.40
C ASN A 601 -12.06 -14.08 -43.69
N ASP A 602 -11.05 -13.74 -42.88
CA ASP A 602 -9.70 -14.29 -42.97
C ASP A 602 -9.60 -15.78 -42.61
N LEU A 603 -10.52 -16.26 -41.77
CA LEU A 603 -10.63 -17.68 -41.41
C LEU A 603 -11.15 -18.52 -42.59
N TYR A 604 -11.93 -17.90 -43.49
CA TYR A 604 -12.52 -18.54 -44.66
C TYR A 604 -11.84 -18.18 -45.99
N ALA A 605 -10.84 -17.29 -45.99
CA ALA A 605 -10.06 -16.96 -47.19
C ALA A 605 -9.24 -18.19 -47.65
N GLN A 606 -9.38 -18.58 -48.92
CA GLN A 606 -8.69 -19.73 -49.50
C GLN A 606 -7.17 -19.60 -49.39
N LEU A 607 -6.55 -20.58 -48.72
CA LEU A 607 -5.12 -20.69 -48.48
C LEU A 607 -4.35 -20.91 -49.80
N GLY A 608 -3.23 -20.21 -49.98
CA GLY A 608 -2.37 -20.36 -51.17
C GLY A 608 -1.43 -21.56 -51.06
N ALA A 609 -1.01 -22.12 -52.21
CA ALA A 609 -0.18 -23.32 -52.30
C ALA A 609 1.19 -23.23 -51.58
N ASN A 610 1.66 -22.03 -51.23
CA ASN A 610 2.93 -21.80 -50.55
C ASN A 610 2.83 -21.74 -49.01
N ASP A 611 1.62 -21.84 -48.43
CA ASP A 611 1.44 -21.85 -46.96
C ASP A 611 2.00 -23.15 -46.31
N HIS A 612 2.44 -24.14 -47.10
CA HIS A 612 3.10 -25.37 -46.67
C HIS A 612 4.60 -25.23 -46.33
N ALA A 613 5.24 -24.10 -46.66
CA ALA A 613 6.70 -23.93 -46.50
C ALA A 613 7.18 -23.82 -45.04
N TRP A 614 6.27 -23.56 -44.09
CA TRP A 614 6.57 -23.45 -42.66
C TRP A 614 6.35 -24.76 -41.87
N GLU A 615 5.82 -25.80 -42.53
CA GLU A 615 5.54 -27.12 -41.94
C GLU A 615 6.43 -28.18 -42.62
N SER A 616 7.76 -27.98 -42.70
CA SER A 616 8.62 -29.13 -43.03
C SER A 616 8.55 -30.13 -41.88
N ASP A 617 8.34 -31.40 -42.20
CA ASP A 617 8.28 -32.50 -41.23
C ASP A 617 9.50 -32.52 -40.30
N ASP A 618 10.64 -31.97 -40.74
CA ASP A 618 11.88 -31.83 -39.98
C ASP A 618 11.74 -30.91 -38.74
N ILE A 619 11.02 -29.79 -38.82
CA ILE A 619 10.80 -28.88 -37.67
C ILE A 619 9.91 -29.53 -36.62
N SER A 620 8.98 -30.40 -37.05
CA SER A 620 8.09 -31.14 -36.15
C SER A 620 8.81 -32.29 -35.44
N LYS A 621 9.84 -32.88 -36.07
CA LYS A 621 10.72 -33.88 -35.48
C LYS A 621 11.69 -33.28 -34.47
N GLU A 622 12.39 -32.19 -34.83
CA GLU A 622 13.30 -31.50 -33.90
C GLU A 622 12.59 -31.08 -32.61
N ARG A 623 11.35 -30.58 -32.72
CA ARG A 623 10.56 -30.18 -31.55
C ARG A 623 10.11 -31.35 -30.67
N ARG A 624 9.86 -32.53 -31.27
CA ARG A 624 9.55 -33.76 -30.51
C ARG A 624 10.78 -34.31 -29.82
N GLU A 625 11.93 -34.27 -30.49
CA GLU A 625 13.21 -34.69 -29.90
C GLU A 625 13.66 -33.76 -28.77
N GLU A 626 13.45 -32.44 -28.88
CA GLU A 626 13.70 -31.49 -27.78
C GLU A 626 12.79 -31.74 -26.57
N LEU A 627 11.50 -32.02 -26.78
CA LEU A 627 10.55 -32.32 -25.71
C LEU A 627 10.89 -33.63 -24.99
N ASP A 628 11.25 -34.68 -25.72
CA ASP A 628 11.65 -35.97 -25.11
C ASP A 628 12.99 -35.86 -24.36
N SER A 629 13.92 -35.02 -24.82
CA SER A 629 15.23 -34.81 -24.17
C SER A 629 15.19 -34.02 -22.85
N THR A 630 14.05 -33.40 -22.52
CA THR A 630 13.85 -32.65 -21.26
C THR A 630 13.16 -33.45 -20.16
N THR A 631 12.90 -34.74 -20.41
CA THR A 631 12.20 -35.65 -19.48
C THR A 631 13.09 -36.72 -18.84
N ASP A 632 14.40 -36.70 -19.06
CA ASP A 632 15.38 -37.55 -18.36
C ASP A 632 16.25 -36.78 -17.35
#